data_AF-A0A0C9T2Q3-F1
#
_entry.id   AF-A0A0C9T2Q3-F1
#
_cell.length_a   1.000
_cell.length_b   1.000
_cell.length_c   1.000
_cell.angle_alpha   90.00
_cell.angle_beta   90.00
_cell.angle_gamma   90.00
#
_symmetry.space_group_name_H-M   'P 1'
#
loop_
_entity.id
_entity.type
_entity.pdbx_description
1 polymer ?
#
loop_
_entity_poly.entity_id
_entity_poly.type
_entity_poly.pdbx_seq_one_letter_code
_entity_poly.pdbx_strand_id
1 'polypeptide(L)'
;MFGLLSTFVLAAASVLQAEAALPANCDRNATVAAGDTCDTISANYNVSTYQLAAVNAGIIDPTCQNIYVGEILCLGLTGQDCQTTYVVQSGDTCVGIAGSYNISENTLLTNNPNLNQICTNLYPDEVLCVSSTIYVNLT
;
A
#
# COMPACT_ATOMS: atom_id res chain seq x y z
N MET A 1 28.93 -15.16 -57.87
CA MET A 1 27.55 -14.65 -57.96
C MET A 1 26.67 -15.61 -57.16
N PHE A 2 26.19 -15.17 -55.98
CA PHE A 2 25.21 -15.76 -55.04
C PHE A 2 25.44 -17.23 -54.59
N GLY A 3 25.55 -17.58 -53.31
CA GLY A 3 24.98 -17.03 -52.09
C GLY A 3 24.27 -18.19 -51.37
N LEU A 4 24.95 -18.89 -50.45
CA LEU A 4 24.34 -19.95 -49.65
C LEU A 4 23.85 -19.37 -48.33
N LEU A 5 22.59 -19.66 -48.05
CA LEU A 5 21.76 -19.08 -47.01
C LEU A 5 22.36 -19.29 -45.61
N SER A 6 22.63 -18.20 -44.92
CA SER A 6 22.75 -18.20 -43.46
C SER A 6 21.34 -18.11 -42.90
N THR A 7 20.79 -19.24 -42.45
CA THR A 7 19.59 -19.26 -41.62
C THR A 7 19.95 -18.65 -40.27
N PHE A 8 19.61 -17.37 -40.08
CA PHE A 8 19.60 -16.76 -38.76
C PHE A 8 18.48 -17.40 -37.95
N VAL A 9 18.85 -18.30 -37.04
CA VAL A 9 17.95 -18.70 -35.95
C VAL A 9 17.84 -17.50 -35.02
N LEU A 10 16.74 -16.77 -35.11
CA LEU A 10 16.36 -15.78 -34.11
C LEU A 10 16.04 -16.56 -32.82
N ALA A 11 17.04 -16.67 -31.94
CA ALA A 11 16.78 -17.03 -30.56
C ALA A 11 15.95 -15.90 -29.95
N ALA A 12 14.64 -16.11 -29.78
CA ALA A 12 13.83 -15.26 -28.93
C ALA A 12 14.35 -15.45 -27.50
N ALA A 13 15.16 -14.51 -27.02
CA ALA A 13 15.48 -14.42 -25.61
C ALA A 13 14.18 -14.12 -24.88
N SER A 14 13.60 -15.15 -24.25
CA SER A 14 12.47 -14.97 -23.34
C SER A 14 12.98 -14.11 -22.18
N VAL A 15 12.59 -12.84 -22.18
CA VAL A 15 12.69 -11.99 -21.01
C VAL A 15 11.71 -12.59 -20.00
N LEU A 16 12.23 -13.34 -19.01
CA LEU A 16 11.48 -13.60 -17.79
C LEU A 16 11.27 -12.23 -17.14
N GLN A 17 10.15 -11.59 -17.44
CA GLN A 17 9.66 -10.52 -16.57
C GLN A 17 9.26 -11.22 -15.28
N ALA A 18 10.05 -11.03 -14.23
CA ALA A 18 9.62 -11.34 -12.89
C ALA A 18 8.50 -10.33 -12.57
N GLU A 19 7.26 -10.76 -12.75
CA GLU A 19 6.11 -10.05 -12.20
C GLU A 19 6.37 -9.92 -10.69
N ALA A 20 6.27 -8.71 -10.15
CA ALA A 20 6.43 -8.51 -8.71
C ALA A 20 5.35 -9.33 -8.00
N ALA A 21 5.75 -10.46 -7.42
CA ALA A 21 4.85 -11.32 -6.69
C ALA A 21 4.48 -10.65 -5.37
N LEU A 22 3.23 -10.86 -4.91
CA LEU A 22 2.81 -10.43 -3.58
C LEU A 22 3.74 -10.98 -2.49
N PRO A 23 3.85 -10.32 -1.33
CA PRO A 23 4.56 -10.85 -0.17
C PRO A 23 4.11 -12.27 0.16
N ALA A 24 5.06 -13.17 0.46
CA ALA A 24 4.77 -14.57 0.73
C ALA A 24 3.90 -14.79 1.99
N ASN A 25 3.93 -13.84 2.92
CA ASN A 25 3.13 -13.80 4.15
C ASN A 25 1.93 -12.84 4.03
N CYS A 26 1.48 -12.53 2.82
CA CYS A 26 0.26 -11.76 2.63
C CYS A 26 -0.95 -12.54 3.17
N ASP A 27 -1.64 -11.96 4.16
CA ASP A 27 -2.77 -12.60 4.86
C ASP A 27 -4.10 -12.32 4.16
N ARG A 28 -4.18 -11.15 3.51
CA ARG A 28 -5.36 -10.66 2.79
C ARG A 28 -4.96 -9.83 1.60
N ASN A 29 -5.78 -9.87 0.55
CA ASN A 29 -5.54 -9.12 -0.68
C ASN A 29 -6.85 -8.53 -1.23
N ALA A 30 -6.70 -7.55 -2.11
CA ALA A 30 -7.78 -7.01 -2.93
C ALA A 30 -7.33 -6.94 -4.39
N THR A 31 -8.29 -7.01 -5.30
CA THR A 31 -8.07 -6.75 -6.72
C THR A 31 -8.51 -5.33 -7.04
N VAL A 32 -7.62 -4.54 -7.65
CA VAL A 32 -7.88 -3.17 -8.06
C VAL A 32 -9.03 -3.13 -9.07
N ALA A 33 -10.08 -2.38 -8.76
CA ALA A 33 -11.23 -2.13 -9.61
C ALA A 33 -11.10 -0.82 -10.38
N ALA A 34 -11.97 -0.62 -11.37
CA ALA A 34 -12.01 0.62 -12.13
C ALA A 34 -12.44 1.79 -11.22
N GLY A 35 -11.59 2.83 -11.14
CA GLY A 35 -11.82 4.02 -10.33
C GLY A 35 -11.20 3.96 -8.93
N ASP A 36 -10.55 2.84 -8.57
CA ASP A 36 -9.85 2.73 -7.31
C ASP A 36 -8.63 3.66 -7.24
N THR A 37 -8.43 4.23 -6.07
CA THR A 37 -7.19 4.84 -5.56
C THR A 37 -6.73 4.08 -4.32
N CYS A 38 -5.49 4.27 -3.86
CA CYS A 38 -5.05 3.73 -2.58
C CYS A 38 -6.02 4.07 -1.44
N ASP A 39 -6.44 5.34 -1.34
CA ASP A 39 -7.33 5.79 -0.25
C ASP A 39 -8.71 5.10 -0.31
N THR A 40 -9.29 4.93 -1.50
CA THR A 40 -10.57 4.21 -1.63
C THR A 40 -10.45 2.72 -1.32
N ILE A 41 -9.36 2.07 -1.74
CA ILE A 41 -9.08 0.67 -1.38
C ILE A 41 -8.91 0.57 0.14
N SER A 42 -8.10 1.45 0.71
CA SER A 42 -7.87 1.53 2.15
C SER A 42 -9.14 1.69 2.96
N ALA A 43 -10.04 2.58 2.52
CA ALA A 43 -11.32 2.81 3.17
C ALA A 43 -12.26 1.61 3.04
N ASN A 44 -12.33 0.99 1.86
CA ASN A 44 -13.20 -0.15 1.60
C ASN A 44 -12.77 -1.43 2.32
N TYR A 45 -11.47 -1.60 2.54
CA TYR A 45 -10.88 -2.84 3.06
C TYR A 45 -10.31 -2.71 4.48
N ASN A 46 -10.50 -1.57 5.15
CA ASN A 46 -9.99 -1.29 6.50
C ASN A 46 -8.48 -1.55 6.64
N VAL A 47 -7.69 -0.94 5.75
CA VAL A 47 -6.23 -0.92 5.81
C VAL A 47 -5.75 0.52 5.78
N SER A 48 -4.75 0.90 6.58
CA SER A 48 -4.22 2.27 6.50
C SER A 48 -3.53 2.51 5.14
N THR A 49 -3.59 3.73 4.61
CA THR A 49 -2.93 4.09 3.35
C THR A 49 -1.42 3.80 3.43
N TYR A 50 -0.80 4.05 4.60
CA TYR A 50 0.58 3.66 4.84
C TYR A 50 0.81 2.15 4.77
N GLN A 51 -0.02 1.35 5.46
CA GLN A 51 0.17 -0.10 5.47
C GLN A 51 0.04 -0.67 4.06
N LEU A 52 -0.97 -0.23 3.30
CA LEU A 52 -1.17 -0.63 1.92
C LEU A 52 0.08 -0.35 1.07
N ALA A 53 0.63 0.87 1.15
CA ALA A 53 1.84 1.22 0.41
C ALA A 53 3.06 0.41 0.87
N ALA A 54 3.25 0.23 2.18
CA ALA A 54 4.43 -0.41 2.76
C ALA A 54 4.53 -1.90 2.37
N VAL A 55 3.44 -2.66 2.51
CA VAL A 55 3.44 -4.09 2.20
C VAL A 55 3.51 -4.37 0.69
N ASN A 56 3.31 -3.34 -0.14
CA ASN A 56 3.43 -3.40 -1.60
C ASN A 56 4.54 -2.49 -2.13
N ALA A 57 5.58 -2.15 -1.35
CA ALA A 57 6.59 -1.15 -1.75
C ALA A 57 7.38 -1.48 -3.04
N GLY A 58 7.34 -2.73 -3.52
CA GLY A 58 7.89 -3.14 -4.82
C GLY A 58 6.93 -3.01 -6.00
N ILE A 59 5.68 -2.65 -5.74
CA ILE A 59 4.57 -2.58 -6.68
C ILE A 59 4.00 -1.15 -6.71
N ILE A 60 3.69 -0.59 -5.53
CA ILE A 60 3.11 0.76 -5.37
C ILE A 60 4.23 1.78 -5.13
N ASP A 61 4.20 2.87 -5.88
CA ASP A 61 5.10 4.01 -5.68
C ASP A 61 4.62 4.93 -4.55
N PRO A 62 5.47 5.84 -4.04
CA PRO A 62 5.10 6.73 -2.93
C PRO A 62 3.91 7.66 -3.22
N THR A 63 3.53 7.86 -4.48
CA THR A 63 2.39 8.70 -4.87
C THR A 63 1.11 7.89 -5.06
N CYS A 64 1.19 6.56 -5.02
CA CYS A 64 0.13 5.61 -5.37
C CYS A 64 -0.62 5.99 -6.65
N GLN A 65 0.12 6.38 -7.69
CA GLN A 65 -0.44 6.69 -9.00
C GLN A 65 -0.24 5.55 -10.01
N ASN A 66 0.34 4.43 -9.57
CA ASN A 66 0.79 3.35 -10.41
C ASN A 66 0.09 2.01 -10.10
N ILE A 67 -1.19 2.07 -9.71
CA ILE A 67 -2.05 0.89 -9.59
C ILE A 67 -2.91 0.71 -10.84
N TYR A 68 -3.15 -0.54 -11.25
CA TYR A 68 -3.86 -0.84 -12.48
C TYR A 68 -5.03 -1.80 -12.26
N VAL A 69 -6.14 -1.61 -12.98
CA VAL A 69 -7.30 -2.50 -12.88
C VAL A 69 -6.91 -3.95 -13.11
N GLY A 70 -7.32 -4.84 -12.20
CA GLY A 70 -7.00 -6.26 -12.22
C GLY A 70 -5.72 -6.63 -11.45
N GLU A 71 -4.91 -5.66 -11.03
CA GLU A 71 -3.76 -5.87 -10.15
C GLU A 71 -4.21 -6.37 -8.77
N ILE A 72 -3.45 -7.29 -8.18
CA ILE A 72 -3.72 -7.81 -6.84
C ILE A 72 -2.77 -7.14 -5.87
N LEU A 73 -3.30 -6.47 -4.86
CA LEU A 73 -2.54 -5.78 -3.83
C LEU A 73 -2.67 -6.53 -2.50
N CYS A 74 -1.56 -6.62 -1.77
CA CYS A 74 -1.60 -7.12 -0.41
C CYS A 74 -2.17 -6.05 0.52
N LEU A 75 -3.10 -6.43 1.40
CA LEU A 75 -3.72 -5.50 2.34
C LEU A 75 -3.11 -5.60 3.75
N GLY A 76 -2.42 -6.69 4.07
CA GLY A 76 -1.85 -6.91 5.40
C GLY A 76 -1.06 -8.21 5.47
N LEU A 77 -0.06 -8.25 6.34
CA LEU A 77 0.78 -9.42 6.53
C LEU A 77 0.32 -10.22 7.74
N THR A 78 0.60 -11.52 7.77
CA THR A 78 0.24 -12.37 8.92
C THR A 78 0.83 -11.82 10.21
N GLY A 79 -0.03 -11.48 11.16
CA GLY A 79 0.36 -10.91 12.46
C GLY A 79 0.77 -9.42 12.42
N GLN A 80 0.75 -8.78 11.25
CA GLN A 80 1.06 -7.36 11.05
C GLN A 80 0.01 -6.75 10.10
N ASP A 81 -1.21 -6.62 10.64
CA ASP A 81 -2.36 -6.12 9.90
C ASP A 81 -3.27 -5.29 10.83
N CYS A 82 -3.21 -3.97 10.68
CA CYS A 82 -4.05 -3.05 11.42
C CYS A 82 -5.41 -2.87 10.74
N GLN A 83 -6.45 -3.41 11.39
CA GLN A 83 -7.84 -3.35 10.93
C GLN A 83 -8.69 -2.29 11.64
N THR A 84 -8.19 -1.75 12.74
CA THR A 84 -8.84 -0.63 13.42
C THR A 84 -8.37 0.64 12.74
N THR A 85 -9.14 1.11 11.77
CA THR A 85 -8.80 2.26 10.93
C THR A 85 -9.75 3.44 11.12
N TYR A 86 -9.32 4.61 10.65
CA TYR A 86 -10.10 5.83 10.59
C TYR A 86 -9.85 6.55 9.26
N VAL A 87 -10.92 6.99 8.60
CA VAL A 87 -10.85 7.79 7.38
C VAL A 87 -10.87 9.27 7.78
N VAL A 88 -9.81 9.98 7.45
CA VAL A 88 -9.60 11.38 7.82
C VAL A 88 -10.70 12.26 7.21
N GLN A 89 -11.25 13.15 8.02
CA GLN A 89 -12.25 14.13 7.64
C GLN A 89 -11.67 15.54 7.58
N SER A 90 -12.37 16.45 6.89
CA SER A 90 -11.96 17.85 6.83
C SER A 90 -12.01 18.49 8.22
N GLY A 91 -10.89 19.09 8.64
CA GLY A 91 -10.74 19.74 9.95
C GLY A 91 -10.16 18.85 11.04
N ASP A 92 -9.87 17.58 10.74
CA ASP A 92 -9.22 16.69 11.69
C ASP A 92 -7.79 17.12 12.03
N THR A 93 -7.33 16.65 13.19
CA THR A 93 -5.94 16.78 13.64
C THR A 93 -5.50 15.44 14.22
N CYS A 94 -4.20 15.13 14.17
CA CYS A 94 -3.68 13.89 14.79
C CYS A 94 -4.05 13.79 16.26
N VAL A 95 -3.96 14.89 17.03
CA VAL A 95 -4.35 14.93 18.44
C VAL A 95 -5.84 14.60 18.62
N GLY A 96 -6.72 15.18 17.79
CA GLY A 96 -8.16 14.94 17.85
C GLY A 96 -8.54 13.50 17.51
N ILE A 97 -7.93 12.94 16.46
CA ILE A 97 -8.12 11.55 16.06
C ILE A 97 -7.60 10.62 17.17
N ALA A 98 -6.36 10.80 17.62
CA ALA A 98 -5.77 9.97 18.67
C ALA A 98 -6.61 9.99 19.96
N GLY A 99 -7.09 11.16 20.37
CA GLY A 99 -7.99 11.32 21.52
C GLY A 99 -9.31 10.56 21.37
N SER A 100 -9.92 10.58 20.17
CA SER A 100 -11.18 9.87 19.89
C SER A 100 -11.05 8.35 19.99
N TYR A 101 -9.85 7.82 19.75
CA TYR A 101 -9.53 6.39 19.84
C TYR A 101 -8.81 6.00 21.13
N ASN A 102 -8.68 6.93 22.09
CA ASN A 102 -8.00 6.71 23.37
C ASN A 102 -6.54 6.20 23.23
N ILE A 103 -5.82 6.70 22.22
CA ILE A 103 -4.40 6.44 22.01
C ILE A 103 -3.58 7.72 22.14
N SER A 104 -2.26 7.59 22.34
CA SER A 104 -1.37 8.74 22.29
C SER A 104 -1.15 9.18 20.84
N GLU A 105 -0.87 10.47 20.61
CA GLU A 105 -0.44 10.95 19.29
C GLU A 105 0.82 10.21 18.81
N ASN A 106 1.74 9.88 19.72
CA ASN A 106 2.91 9.07 19.38
C ASN A 106 2.53 7.67 18.88
N THR A 107 1.52 7.02 19.48
CA THR A 107 0.99 5.73 19.01
C THR A 107 0.42 5.87 17.60
N LEU A 108 -0.36 6.91 17.35
CA LEU A 108 -0.90 7.20 16.02
C LEU A 108 0.21 7.39 14.98
N LEU A 109 1.19 8.24 15.27
CA LEU A 109 2.31 8.51 14.35
C LEU A 109 3.21 7.27 14.14
N THR A 110 3.39 6.44 15.17
CA THR A 110 4.16 5.18 15.04
C THR A 110 3.49 4.20 14.10
N ASN A 111 2.15 4.12 14.13
CA ASN A 111 1.37 3.28 13.24
C ASN A 111 1.17 3.89 11.84
N ASN A 112 1.42 5.19 11.67
CA ASN A 112 1.27 5.90 10.39
C ASN A 112 2.52 6.77 10.09
N PRO A 113 3.69 6.17 9.83
CA PRO A 113 4.95 6.88 9.61
C PRO A 113 5.01 7.75 8.34
N ASN A 114 3.99 7.70 7.49
CA ASN A 114 3.82 8.66 6.40
C ASN A 114 3.41 10.04 6.90
N LEU A 115 2.82 10.14 8.10
CA LEU A 115 2.55 11.41 8.77
C LEU A 115 3.83 11.99 9.36
N ASN A 116 4.03 13.29 9.17
CA ASN A 116 5.15 13.98 9.79
C ASN A 116 4.89 14.22 11.29
N GLN A 117 5.96 14.51 12.04
CA GLN A 117 5.91 14.62 13.50
C GLN A 117 4.96 15.71 14.03
N ILE A 118 4.66 16.72 13.22
CA ILE A 118 3.74 17.82 13.58
C ILE A 118 2.38 17.71 12.86
N CYS A 119 2.11 16.57 12.22
CA CYS A 119 0.86 16.24 11.53
C CYS A 119 0.39 17.29 10.51
N THR A 120 1.30 18.00 9.84
CA THR A 120 0.92 19.05 8.86
C THR A 120 0.62 18.52 7.47
N ASN A 121 0.85 17.23 7.21
CA ASN A 121 0.57 16.59 5.93
C ASN A 121 -0.66 15.68 5.95
N LEU A 122 -1.48 15.76 7.00
CA LEU A 122 -2.76 15.06 7.10
C LEU A 122 -3.73 15.63 6.04
N TYR A 123 -4.43 14.75 5.31
CA TYR A 123 -5.40 15.17 4.28
C TYR A 123 -6.69 14.34 4.35
N PRO A 124 -7.85 14.90 3.95
CA PRO A 124 -9.11 14.15 3.90
C PRO A 124 -9.01 12.89 3.04
N ASP A 125 -9.78 11.86 3.41
CA ASP A 125 -9.85 10.54 2.76
C ASP A 125 -8.65 9.62 3.01
N GLU A 126 -7.53 10.14 3.53
CA GLU A 126 -6.42 9.33 4.03
C GLU A 126 -6.91 8.36 5.12
N VAL A 127 -6.44 7.11 5.10
CA VAL A 127 -6.85 6.11 6.10
C VAL A 127 -5.72 5.84 7.06
N LEU A 128 -5.97 6.05 8.35
CA LEU A 128 -5.00 5.87 9.42
C LEU A 128 -5.27 4.58 10.21
N CYS A 129 -4.21 3.90 10.63
CA CYS A 129 -4.26 2.88 11.66
C CYS A 129 -4.38 3.55 13.03
N VAL A 130 -5.50 3.34 13.72
CA VAL A 130 -5.83 3.95 15.02
C VAL A 130 -5.90 2.91 16.15
N SER A 131 -5.30 1.74 15.93
CA SER A 131 -5.16 0.71 16.96
C SER A 131 -4.22 1.15 18.08
N SER A 132 -4.49 0.68 19.31
CA SER A 132 -3.56 0.81 20.43
C SER A 132 -2.33 -0.10 20.32
N THR A 133 -2.40 -1.14 19.48
CA THR A 133 -1.28 -2.03 19.17
C THR A 133 -0.40 -1.42 18.08
N ILE A 134 0.91 -1.67 18.15
CA ILE A 134 1.89 -1.17 17.18
C ILE A 134 2.10 -2.16 16.04
N TYR A 135 1.98 -1.68 14.80
CA TYR A 135 2.17 -2.43 13.55
C TYR A 135 3.28 -1.77 12.72
N VAL A 136 4.51 -2.27 12.85
CA VAL A 136 5.71 -1.63 12.25
C VAL A 136 6.53 -2.58 11.38
N ASN A 137 6.19 -3.88 11.35
CA ASN A 137 6.96 -4.88 10.64
C ASN A 137 6.25 -5.24 9.31
N LEU A 138 6.27 -4.29 8.37
CA LEU A 138 5.49 -4.33 7.11
C LEU A 138 6.33 -4.69 5.87
N THR A 139 7.47 -5.37 6.07
CA THR A 139 8.43 -5.76 5.01
C THR A 139 8.79 -7.23 5.11
#